data_AF-A0A6G3PSH8-F1
#
_entry.id   AF-A0A6G3PSH8-F1
#
_cell.length_a   1.000
_cell.length_b   1.000
_cell.length_c   1.000
_cell.angle_alpha   90.00
_cell.angle_beta   90.00
_cell.angle_gamma   90.00
#
_symmetry.space_group_name_H-M   'P 1'
#
loop_
_entity.id
_entity.type
_entity.pdbx_description
1 polymer ?
#
loop_
_entity_poly.entity_id
_entity_poly.type
_entity_poly.pdbx_seq_one_letter_code
_entity_poly.pdbx_strand_id
1 'polypeptide(L)'
;APQQAAPAPAFSGPALNLRSPAHRTERELLKLALQKPALVSPAFDAYGVDEFTAPPYAAVRQCIEEAGGAEQGVVDDRAYLGAVLDAAPDNTVRNLVTELAVEVFHGKSIDETYAGMHLVHVRLRAVDRRIADVQSSLARLGTNVAPQDLAAAQNEVWVLQQYAQTLRAHGAAAL
;
A
#
# COMPACT_ATOMS: atom_id res chain seq x y z
N ALA A 1 -15.71 -16.08 36.59
CA ALA A 1 -14.77 -14.95 36.65
C ALA A 1 -14.82 -14.23 35.30
N PRO A 2 -14.89 -12.90 35.23
CA PRO A 2 -14.81 -12.22 33.94
C PRO A 2 -13.35 -12.30 33.44
N GLN A 3 -13.18 -12.82 32.24
CA GLN A 3 -11.90 -12.93 31.55
C GLN A 3 -11.41 -11.52 31.20
N GLN A 4 -10.26 -11.12 31.74
CA GLN A 4 -9.55 -9.92 31.32
C GLN A 4 -9.18 -10.08 29.84
N ALA A 5 -9.74 -9.23 28.98
CA ALA A 5 -9.30 -9.11 27.60
C ALA A 5 -7.84 -8.63 27.60
N ALA A 6 -6.95 -9.42 27.02
CA ALA A 6 -5.58 -9.01 26.75
C ALA A 6 -5.62 -7.76 25.85
N PRO A 7 -4.68 -6.80 26.03
CA PRO A 7 -4.62 -5.62 25.17
C PRO A 7 -4.42 -6.08 23.72
N ALA A 8 -5.28 -5.60 22.82
CA ALA A 8 -5.10 -5.80 21.38
C ALA A 8 -3.69 -5.31 20.99
N PRO A 9 -2.97 -6.00 20.09
CA PRO A 9 -1.67 -5.53 19.66
C PRO A 9 -1.84 -4.13 19.07
N ALA A 10 -1.24 -3.15 19.72
CA ALA A 10 -1.16 -1.80 19.19
C ALA A 10 -0.25 -1.86 17.96
N PHE A 11 -0.72 -1.35 16.84
CA PHE A 11 0.10 -1.18 15.65
C PHE A 11 1.45 -0.54 16.06
N SER A 12 2.55 -1.27 15.87
CA SER A 12 3.89 -0.79 16.19
C SER A 12 4.34 0.17 15.08
N GLY A 13 3.83 1.40 15.13
CA GLY A 13 4.25 2.50 14.27
C GLY A 13 3.45 3.78 14.57
N PRO A 14 3.75 4.89 13.86
CA PRO A 14 3.08 6.16 14.09
C PRO A 14 1.56 6.02 13.99
N ALA A 15 0.84 6.67 14.91
CA ALA A 15 -0.62 6.69 14.88
C ALA A 15 -1.16 7.19 13.54
N LEU A 16 -2.29 6.63 13.09
CA LEU A 16 -2.91 6.98 11.82
C LEU A 16 -3.26 8.48 11.79
N ASN A 17 -2.51 9.25 11.01
CA ASN A 17 -2.81 10.66 10.78
C ASN A 17 -3.78 10.83 9.61
N LEU A 18 -5.07 10.96 9.90
CA LEU A 18 -6.13 11.13 8.88
C LEU A 18 -6.00 12.43 8.07
N ARG A 19 -5.23 13.41 8.55
CA ARG A 19 -4.91 14.64 7.81
C ARG A 19 -3.74 14.47 6.84
N SER A 20 -3.01 13.35 6.88
CA SER A 20 -1.96 13.05 5.92
C SER A 20 -2.55 12.79 4.52
N PRO A 21 -2.10 13.52 3.48
CA PRO A 21 -2.46 13.21 2.10
C PRO A 21 -2.04 11.78 1.69
N ALA A 22 -0.95 11.25 2.26
CA ALA A 22 -0.49 9.90 2.00
C ALA A 22 -1.52 8.86 2.46
N HIS A 23 -1.90 8.94 3.73
CA HIS A 23 -2.87 8.02 4.33
C HIS A 23 -4.25 8.13 3.69
N ARG A 24 -4.66 9.31 3.21
CA ARG A 24 -5.93 9.43 2.48
C ARG A 24 -5.90 8.65 1.16
N THR A 25 -4.83 8.76 0.38
CA THR A 25 -4.71 7.98 -0.87
C THR A 25 -4.60 6.49 -0.60
N GLU A 26 -3.80 6.07 0.38
CA GLU A 26 -3.69 4.67 0.80
C GLU A 26 -5.05 4.10 1.20
N ARG A 27 -5.84 4.87 1.97
CA ARG A 27 -7.20 4.51 2.35
C ARG A 27 -8.10 4.34 1.13
N GLU A 28 -8.15 5.32 0.22
CA GLU A 28 -8.97 5.19 -1.00
C GLU A 28 -8.56 3.98 -1.82
N LEU A 29 -7.26 3.69 -1.93
CA LEU A 29 -6.76 2.53 -2.67
C LEU A 29 -7.18 1.21 -2.03
N LEU A 30 -7.12 1.08 -0.70
CA LEU A 30 -7.62 -0.11 0.00
C LEU A 30 -9.13 -0.28 -0.17
N LYS A 31 -9.91 0.82 -0.15
CA LYS A 31 -11.35 0.75 -0.45
C LYS A 31 -11.60 0.25 -1.88
N LEU A 32 -10.81 0.71 -2.86
CA LEU A 32 -10.90 0.20 -4.22
C LEU A 32 -10.59 -1.30 -4.29
N ALA A 33 -9.53 -1.75 -3.63
CA ALA A 33 -9.15 -3.18 -3.61
C ALA A 33 -10.19 -4.07 -2.92
N LEU A 34 -10.94 -3.55 -1.93
CA LEU A 34 -11.97 -4.30 -1.21
C LEU A 34 -13.34 -4.26 -1.89
N GLN A 35 -13.72 -3.12 -2.50
CA GLN A 35 -15.08 -2.88 -3.01
C GLN A 35 -15.19 -2.95 -4.53
N LYS A 36 -14.08 -2.69 -5.25
CA LYS A 36 -14.00 -2.59 -6.72
C LYS A 36 -12.70 -3.21 -7.25
N PRO A 37 -12.37 -4.47 -6.90
CA PRO A 37 -11.09 -5.09 -7.23
C PRO A 37 -10.74 -5.06 -8.73
N ALA A 38 -11.75 -5.17 -9.60
CA ALA A 38 -11.59 -5.11 -11.05
C ALA A 38 -11.04 -3.76 -11.59
N LEU A 39 -11.11 -2.67 -10.81
CA LEU A 39 -10.55 -1.37 -11.21
C LEU A 39 -9.06 -1.23 -10.88
N VAL A 40 -8.52 -2.12 -10.04
CA VAL A 40 -7.13 -2.01 -9.53
C VAL A 40 -6.28 -3.24 -9.77
N SER A 41 -6.87 -4.41 -10.02
CA SER A 41 -6.14 -5.62 -10.40
C SER A 41 -5.75 -5.58 -11.90
N PRO A 42 -4.56 -6.09 -12.29
CA PRO A 42 -3.55 -6.74 -11.45
C PRO A 42 -2.58 -5.76 -10.78
N ALA A 43 -2.64 -4.46 -11.13
CA ALA A 43 -1.65 -3.48 -10.69
C ALA A 43 -1.49 -3.44 -9.16
N PHE A 44 -2.58 -3.41 -8.41
CA PHE A 44 -2.57 -3.40 -6.93
C PHE A 44 -1.85 -4.61 -6.34
N ASP A 45 -1.99 -5.79 -6.94
CA ASP A 45 -1.42 -7.03 -6.42
C ASP A 45 0.11 -7.04 -6.52
N ALA A 46 0.67 -6.24 -7.42
CA ALA A 46 2.12 -6.00 -7.53
C ALA A 46 2.67 -5.02 -6.46
N TYR A 47 1.84 -4.47 -5.57
CA TYR A 47 2.28 -3.52 -4.54
C TYR A 47 2.68 -4.28 -3.29
N GLY A 48 3.86 -3.98 -2.76
CA GLY A 48 4.33 -4.53 -1.49
C GLY A 48 3.60 -3.93 -0.29
N VAL A 49 3.62 -4.66 0.84
CA VAL A 49 3.10 -4.16 2.13
C VAL A 49 3.83 -2.88 2.57
N ASP A 50 5.12 -2.78 2.27
CA ASP A 50 5.99 -1.64 2.58
C ASP A 50 5.68 -0.38 1.77
N GLU A 51 4.83 -0.48 0.74
CA GLU A 51 4.34 0.70 0.02
C GLU A 51 3.31 1.49 0.82
N PHE A 52 2.63 0.84 1.77
CA PHE A 52 1.63 1.44 2.66
C PHE A 52 2.28 1.96 3.94
N THR A 53 2.32 3.27 4.11
CA THR A 53 3.09 3.92 5.19
C THR A 53 2.39 3.91 6.54
N ALA A 54 1.06 3.86 6.56
CA ALA A 54 0.31 3.69 7.80
C ALA A 54 0.32 2.21 8.21
N PRO A 55 0.83 1.84 9.41
CA PRO A 55 0.85 0.45 9.86
C PRO A 55 -0.53 -0.25 9.83
N PRO A 56 -1.66 0.42 10.16
CA PRO A 56 -2.98 -0.20 9.99
C PRO A 56 -3.34 -0.53 8.54
N TYR A 57 -2.91 0.28 7.57
CA TYR A 57 -3.18 0.04 6.15
C TYR A 57 -2.25 -1.01 5.57
N ALA A 58 -1.00 -1.06 6.02
CA ALA A 58 -0.09 -2.16 5.71
C ALA A 58 -0.67 -3.51 6.17
N ALA A 59 -1.25 -3.58 7.37
CA ALA A 59 -1.91 -4.80 7.86
C ALA A 59 -3.11 -5.22 6.99
N VAL A 60 -3.92 -4.27 6.53
CA VAL A 60 -5.03 -4.55 5.60
C VAL A 60 -4.49 -5.03 4.24
N ARG A 61 -3.45 -4.39 3.70
CA ARG A 61 -2.81 -4.83 2.45
C ARG A 61 -2.31 -6.27 2.57
N GLN A 62 -1.71 -6.63 3.70
CA GLN A 62 -1.26 -7.98 3.99
C GLN A 62 -2.44 -8.97 4.03
N CYS A 63 -3.56 -8.63 4.67
CA CYS A 63 -4.75 -9.49 4.67
C CYS A 63 -5.28 -9.74 3.24
N ILE A 64 -5.25 -8.71 2.38
CA ILE A 64 -5.62 -8.86 0.96
C ILE A 64 -4.65 -9.78 0.24
N GLU A 65 -3.35 -9.67 0.51
CA GLU A 65 -2.32 -10.56 -0.06
C GLU A 65 -2.56 -12.02 0.33
N GLU A 66 -2.77 -12.28 1.62
CA GLU A 66 -3.01 -13.61 2.19
C GLU A 66 -4.32 -14.24 1.69
N ALA A 67 -5.31 -13.42 1.36
CA ALA A 67 -6.54 -13.84 0.71
C ALA A 67 -6.38 -14.16 -0.80
N GLY A 68 -5.17 -14.01 -1.35
CA GLY A 68 -4.85 -14.28 -2.75
C GLY A 68 -4.85 -13.05 -3.67
N GLY A 69 -4.92 -11.84 -3.10
CA GLY A 69 -4.90 -10.58 -3.83
C GLY A 69 -6.29 -10.08 -4.26
N ALA A 70 -6.34 -8.84 -4.75
CA ALA A 70 -7.52 -8.24 -5.34
C ALA A 70 -8.00 -9.02 -6.58
N GLU A 71 -7.12 -9.72 -7.29
CA GLU A 71 -7.49 -10.66 -8.36
C GLU A 71 -8.57 -11.67 -7.90
N GLN A 72 -8.50 -12.19 -6.66
CA GLN A 72 -9.53 -13.11 -6.14
C GLN A 72 -10.90 -12.43 -6.02
N GLY A 73 -10.94 -11.13 -5.71
CA GLY A 73 -12.18 -10.36 -5.71
C GLY A 73 -12.77 -10.15 -7.10
N VAL A 74 -11.98 -10.27 -8.17
CA VAL A 74 -12.48 -10.30 -9.56
C VAL A 74 -13.12 -11.65 -9.89
N VAL A 75 -12.56 -12.73 -9.35
CA VAL A 75 -13.00 -14.11 -9.61
C VAL A 75 -14.25 -14.47 -8.79
N ASP A 76 -14.22 -14.25 -7.47
CA ASP A 76 -15.31 -14.55 -6.55
C ASP A 76 -15.46 -13.45 -5.48
N ASP A 77 -16.15 -12.38 -5.86
CA ASP A 77 -16.47 -11.23 -4.99
C ASP A 77 -17.16 -11.64 -3.68
N ARG A 78 -17.98 -12.70 -3.69
CA ARG A 78 -18.73 -13.12 -2.50
C ARG A 78 -17.84 -13.81 -1.47
N ALA A 79 -16.92 -14.66 -1.92
CA ALA A 79 -16.00 -15.36 -1.03
C ALA A 79 -14.81 -14.48 -0.62
N TYR A 80 -14.41 -13.54 -1.48
CA TYR A 80 -13.22 -12.71 -1.31
C TYR A 80 -13.20 -11.94 0.01
N LEU A 81 -14.24 -11.18 0.33
CA LEU A 81 -14.24 -10.40 1.58
C LEU A 81 -14.17 -11.30 2.82
N GLY A 82 -14.79 -12.49 2.78
CA GLY A 82 -14.66 -13.49 3.83
C GLY A 82 -13.21 -13.94 4.03
N ALA A 83 -12.51 -14.27 2.94
CA ALA A 83 -11.11 -14.66 2.98
C ALA A 83 -10.20 -13.54 3.53
N VAL A 84 -10.44 -12.28 3.16
CA VAL A 84 -9.68 -11.14 3.71
C VAL A 84 -9.94 -10.98 5.22
N LEU A 85 -11.18 -11.17 5.69
CA LEU A 85 -11.52 -11.08 7.11
C LEU A 85 -10.96 -12.26 7.94
N ASP A 86 -10.83 -13.44 7.32
CA ASP A 86 -10.23 -14.63 7.92
C ASP A 86 -8.70 -14.50 8.05
N ALA A 87 -8.05 -13.79 7.13
CA ALA A 87 -6.63 -13.45 7.20
C ALA A 87 -6.30 -12.41 8.29
N ALA A 88 -7.30 -11.69 8.82
CA ALA A 88 -7.05 -10.65 9.82
C ALA A 88 -6.48 -11.23 11.13
N PRO A 89 -5.30 -10.74 11.60
CA PRO A 89 -4.62 -11.31 12.76
C PRO A 89 -5.33 -11.04 14.08
N ASP A 90 -6.19 -10.02 14.12
CA ASP A 90 -6.95 -9.62 15.30
C ASP A 90 -8.25 -8.87 14.93
N ASN A 91 -9.05 -8.56 15.95
CA ASN A 91 -10.31 -7.84 15.78
C ASN A 91 -10.11 -6.37 15.33
N THR A 92 -8.96 -5.76 15.61
CA THR A 92 -8.68 -4.37 15.22
C THR A 92 -8.55 -4.28 13.70
N VAL A 93 -7.74 -5.16 13.11
CA VAL A 93 -7.58 -5.23 11.65
C VAL A 93 -8.88 -5.68 10.99
N ARG A 94 -9.58 -6.68 11.55
CA ARG A 94 -10.88 -7.15 11.03
C ARG A 94 -11.93 -6.02 10.98
N ASN A 95 -12.01 -5.20 12.02
CA ASN A 95 -12.91 -4.06 12.06
C ASN A 95 -12.53 -3.02 10.99
N LEU A 96 -11.23 -2.74 10.79
CA LEU A 96 -10.77 -1.82 9.77
C LEU A 96 -11.08 -2.31 8.36
N VAL A 97 -10.89 -3.61 8.06
CA VAL A 97 -11.30 -4.21 6.78
C VAL A 97 -12.79 -4.01 6.56
N THR A 98 -13.61 -4.31 7.57
CA THR A 98 -15.07 -4.16 7.49
C THR A 98 -15.49 -2.71 7.24
N GLU A 99 -14.84 -1.75 7.91
CA GLU A 99 -15.06 -0.32 7.72
C GLU A 99 -14.72 0.10 6.28
N LEU A 100 -13.53 -0.27 5.80
CA LEU A 100 -13.07 0.06 4.45
C LEU A 100 -13.89 -0.64 3.36
N ALA A 101 -14.48 -1.80 3.63
CA ALA A 101 -15.32 -2.53 2.68
C ALA A 101 -16.68 -1.87 2.41
N VAL A 102 -17.10 -0.91 3.25
CA VAL A 102 -18.40 -0.23 3.10
C VAL A 102 -18.31 1.29 3.10
N GLU A 103 -17.15 1.85 3.44
CA GLU A 103 -16.97 3.29 3.45
C GLU A 103 -17.11 3.89 2.05
N VAL A 104 -17.84 5.00 1.99
CA VAL A 104 -18.07 5.75 0.75
C VAL A 104 -16.75 6.35 0.24
N PHE A 105 -16.57 6.31 -1.08
CA PHE A 105 -15.44 6.97 -1.74
C PHE A 105 -15.54 8.48 -1.69
N HIS A 106 -14.40 9.17 -1.68
CA HIS A 106 -14.37 10.63 -1.79
C HIS A 106 -14.64 11.12 -3.22
N GLY A 107 -14.44 10.24 -4.22
CA GLY A 107 -14.67 10.54 -5.63
C GLY A 107 -16.15 10.62 -5.99
N LYS A 108 -16.49 11.44 -6.99
CA LYS A 108 -17.84 11.51 -7.55
C LYS A 108 -18.13 10.35 -8.52
N SER A 109 -17.11 9.94 -9.28
CA SER A 109 -17.13 8.79 -10.18
C SER A 109 -16.01 7.85 -9.74
N ILE A 110 -16.31 6.57 -9.64
CA ILE A 110 -15.38 5.52 -9.23
C ILE A 110 -15.13 4.63 -10.44
N ASP A 111 -14.26 5.14 -11.31
CA ASP A 111 -13.88 4.56 -12.59
C ASP A 111 -12.36 4.26 -12.65
N GLU A 112 -11.91 3.76 -13.80
CA GLU A 112 -10.50 3.44 -14.07
C GLU A 112 -9.57 4.65 -13.90
N THR A 113 -10.04 5.86 -14.20
CA THR A 113 -9.25 7.08 -14.03
C THR A 113 -9.06 7.40 -12.54
N TYR A 114 -10.15 7.29 -11.76
CA TYR A 114 -10.10 7.45 -10.31
C TYR A 114 -9.18 6.42 -9.65
N ALA A 115 -9.30 5.15 -10.03
CA ALA A 115 -8.50 4.06 -9.51
C ALA A 115 -7.02 4.20 -9.90
N GLY A 116 -6.75 4.46 -11.17
CA GLY A 116 -5.41 4.67 -11.70
C GLY A 116 -4.67 5.82 -11.03
N MET A 117 -5.36 6.92 -10.73
CA MET A 117 -4.78 8.04 -9.99
C MET A 117 -4.27 7.61 -8.59
N HIS A 118 -5.06 6.85 -7.85
CA HIS A 118 -4.66 6.41 -6.50
C HIS A 118 -3.53 5.39 -6.53
N LEU A 119 -3.57 4.44 -7.48
CA LEU A 119 -2.48 3.50 -7.72
C LEU A 119 -1.16 4.25 -7.97
N VAL A 120 -1.14 5.18 -8.92
CA VAL A 120 0.05 5.96 -9.28
C VAL A 120 0.55 6.79 -8.09
N HIS A 121 -0.34 7.43 -7.35
CA HIS A 121 0.05 8.25 -6.20
C HIS A 121 0.68 7.44 -5.06
N VAL A 122 0.17 6.23 -4.77
CA VAL A 122 0.80 5.34 -3.78
C VAL A 122 2.17 4.89 -4.28
N ARG A 123 2.26 4.41 -5.53
CA ARG A 123 3.53 3.93 -6.11
C ARG A 123 4.59 5.01 -6.17
N LEU A 124 4.25 6.22 -6.62
CA LEU A 124 5.19 7.35 -6.67
C LEU A 124 5.77 7.66 -5.28
N ARG A 125 4.94 7.65 -4.23
CA ARG A 125 5.40 7.89 -2.86
C ARG A 125 6.31 6.78 -2.36
N ALA A 126 6.03 5.52 -2.71
CA ALA A 126 6.90 4.40 -2.39
C ALA A 126 8.26 4.54 -3.08
N VAL A 127 8.27 4.90 -4.36
CA VAL A 127 9.48 5.14 -5.15
C VAL A 127 10.30 6.30 -4.58
N ASP A 128 9.65 7.44 -4.30
CA ASP A 128 10.33 8.63 -3.73
C ASP A 128 10.94 8.30 -2.36
N ARG A 129 10.26 7.50 -1.54
CA ARG A 129 10.78 7.02 -0.24
C ARG A 129 11.98 6.10 -0.43
N ARG A 130 11.92 5.14 -1.35
CA ARG A 130 13.03 4.24 -1.64
C ARG A 130 14.27 5.00 -2.09
N ILE A 131 14.10 6.01 -2.96
CA ILE A 131 15.19 6.90 -3.36
C ILE A 131 15.81 7.58 -2.13
N ALA A 132 14.99 8.15 -1.26
CA ALA A 132 15.46 8.82 -0.04
C ALA A 132 16.18 7.85 0.91
N ASP A 133 15.70 6.61 1.04
CA ASP A 133 16.31 5.59 1.89
C ASP A 133 17.69 5.15 1.36
N VAL A 134 17.81 4.92 0.05
CA VAL A 134 19.08 4.57 -0.60
C VAL A 134 20.09 5.72 -0.43
N GLN A 135 19.67 6.96 -0.68
CA GLN A 135 20.53 8.14 -0.51
C GLN A 135 20.95 8.34 0.95
N SER A 136 20.03 8.18 1.90
CA SER A 136 20.30 8.29 3.33
C SER A 136 21.25 7.20 3.81
N SER A 137 21.12 5.98 3.28
CA SER A 137 22.03 4.88 3.55
C SER A 137 23.45 5.18 3.08
N LEU A 138 23.61 5.68 1.85
CA LEU A 138 24.91 6.13 1.33
C LEU A 138 25.52 7.26 2.16
N ALA A 139 24.71 8.26 2.53
CA ALA A 139 25.16 9.40 3.33
C ALA A 139 25.68 8.97 4.71
N ARG A 140 25.08 7.94 5.33
CA ARG A 140 25.54 7.39 6.62
C ARG A 140 26.86 6.61 6.50
N LEU A 141 27.10 5.92 5.39
CA LEU A 141 28.32 5.15 5.17
C LEU A 141 29.53 6.04 4.82
N GLY A 142 29.29 7.24 4.29
CA GLY A 142 30.31 8.25 4.04
C GLY A 142 31.38 7.79 3.04
N THR A 143 32.64 8.13 3.29
CA THR A 143 33.79 7.81 2.41
C THR A 143 34.30 6.37 2.52
N ASN A 144 33.75 5.55 3.42
CA ASN A 144 34.18 4.16 3.63
C ASN A 144 33.42 3.13 2.77
N VAL A 145 32.62 3.59 1.79
CA VAL A 145 31.86 2.73 0.87
C VAL A 145 32.77 2.18 -0.22
N ALA A 146 32.69 0.86 -0.47
CA ALA A 146 33.41 0.27 -1.59
C ALA A 146 32.89 0.84 -2.93
N PRO A 147 33.75 1.11 -3.92
CA PRO A 147 33.33 1.72 -5.19
C PRO A 147 32.20 0.97 -5.90
N GLN A 148 32.17 -0.36 -5.78
CA GLN A 148 31.14 -1.23 -6.35
C GLN A 148 29.75 -1.01 -5.69
N ASP A 149 29.70 -0.83 -4.37
CA ASP A 149 28.45 -0.64 -3.63
C ASP A 149 27.88 0.76 -3.91
N LEU A 150 28.78 1.75 -4.05
CA LEU A 150 28.40 3.09 -4.48
C LEU A 150 27.79 3.08 -5.88
N ALA A 151 28.44 2.40 -6.84
CA ALA A 151 27.96 2.30 -8.21
C ALA A 151 26.59 1.59 -8.30
N ALA A 152 26.40 0.52 -7.52
CA ALA A 152 25.13 -0.20 -7.44
C ALA A 152 23.99 0.69 -6.90
N ALA A 153 24.22 1.40 -5.80
CA ALA A 153 23.22 2.29 -5.21
C ALA A 153 22.90 3.50 -6.11
N GLN A 154 23.89 4.06 -6.81
CA GLN A 154 23.68 5.11 -7.81
C GLN A 154 22.83 4.61 -8.98
N ASN A 155 23.09 3.39 -9.47
CA ASN A 155 22.28 2.77 -10.51
C ASN A 155 20.84 2.55 -10.05
N GLU A 156 20.63 2.05 -8.83
CA GLU A 156 19.29 1.89 -8.25
C GLU A 156 18.52 3.21 -8.20
N VAL A 157 19.14 4.28 -7.68
CA VAL A 157 18.51 5.62 -7.66
C VAL A 157 18.15 6.08 -9.07
N TRP A 158 19.04 5.90 -10.04
CA TRP A 158 18.77 6.30 -11.43
C TRP A 158 17.59 5.53 -12.02
N VAL A 159 17.52 4.21 -11.83
CA VAL A 159 16.40 3.37 -12.29
C VAL A 159 15.08 3.83 -11.66
N LEU A 160 15.07 4.07 -10.35
CA LEU A 160 13.88 4.54 -9.63
C LEU A 160 13.43 5.92 -10.11
N GLN A 161 14.36 6.83 -10.40
CA GLN A 161 14.05 8.15 -10.96
C GLN A 161 13.43 8.06 -12.35
N GLN A 162 13.95 7.17 -13.21
CA GLN A 162 13.35 6.92 -14.53
C GLN A 162 11.95 6.36 -14.39
N TYR A 163 11.75 5.38 -13.50
CA TYR A 163 10.43 4.81 -13.25
C TYR A 163 9.43 5.85 -12.74
N ALA A 164 9.83 6.69 -11.77
CA ALA A 164 8.99 7.79 -11.29
C ALA A 164 8.63 8.77 -12.40
N GLN A 165 9.56 9.07 -13.33
CA GLN A 165 9.28 9.93 -14.46
C GLN A 165 8.28 9.31 -15.43
N THR A 166 8.40 8.01 -15.71
CA THR A 166 7.44 7.27 -16.54
C THR A 166 6.05 7.26 -15.92
N LEU A 167 5.93 7.02 -14.60
CA LEU A 167 4.66 7.10 -13.88
C LEU A 167 4.01 8.48 -13.97
N ARG A 168 4.80 9.56 -13.86
CA ARG A 168 4.28 10.93 -14.00
C ARG A 168 3.84 11.25 -15.43
N ALA A 169 4.52 10.69 -16.43
CA ALA A 169 4.23 10.94 -17.84
C ALA A 169 3.03 10.13 -18.37
N HIS A 170 2.91 8.87 -17.94
CA HIS A 170 1.95 7.91 -18.51
C HIS A 170 0.87 7.45 -17.51
N GLY A 171 0.98 7.86 -16.24
CA GLY A 171 0.00 7.51 -15.21
C GLY A 171 -0.13 6.00 -15.03
N ALA A 172 -1.37 5.52 -14.94
CA ALA A 172 -1.67 4.12 -14.66
C ALA A 172 -1.23 3.17 -15.79
N ALA A 173 -1.04 3.66 -17.01
CA ALA A 173 -0.54 2.86 -18.12
C ALA A 173 0.94 2.45 -17.98
N ALA A 174 1.64 2.98 -16.97
CA ALA A 174 3.04 2.66 -16.64
C ALA A 174 3.19 1.76 -15.40
N LEU A 175 2.08 1.26 -14.85
CA LEU A 175 2.06 0.26 -13.79
C LEU A 175 2.08 -1.15 -14.41
#